data_AF-A0A0J6F407-F1
#
_entry.id   AF-A0A0J6F407-F1
#
_cell.length_a   1.000
_cell.length_b   1.000
_cell.length_c   1.000
_cell.angle_alpha   90.00
_cell.angle_beta   90.00
_cell.angle_gamma   90.00
#
_symmetry.space_group_name_H-M   'P 1'
#
loop_
_entity.id
_entity.type
_entity.pdbx_description
1 polymer ?
#
loop_
_entity_poly.entity_id
_entity_poly.type
_entity_poly.pdbx_seq_one_letter_code
_entity_poly.pdbx_strand_id
1 'polypeptide(L)'
;MAEQQKLQIAYDMTSHHALGWRFLHVQKRLGLAFVLTRRKKDIGTDVTVVCDLWDRAKGEQIVINNITYQRSLRDTGKFQEFLPDYTELLAILSNRYGITHRIRLEEEFLKSDGVGGIIREIVVASSDA
;
A
#
# COMPACT_ATOMS: atom_id res chain seq x y z
N MET A 1 -12.62 -31.26 2.97
CA MET A 1 -13.17 -29.91 2.74
C MET A 1 -12.00 -29.04 2.30
N ALA A 2 -12.04 -28.50 1.09
CA ALA A 2 -10.91 -27.71 0.55
C ALA A 2 -10.90 -26.34 1.23
N GLU A 3 -9.77 -26.00 1.85
CA GLU A 3 -9.49 -24.68 2.38
C GLU A 3 -9.48 -23.68 1.22
N GLN A 4 -10.50 -22.82 1.14
CA GLN A 4 -10.57 -21.78 0.12
C GLN A 4 -9.46 -20.77 0.39
N GLN A 5 -8.40 -20.84 -0.42
CA GLN A 5 -7.26 -19.95 -0.35
C GLN A 5 -7.70 -18.53 -0.72
N LYS A 6 -7.87 -17.67 0.29
CA LYS A 6 -8.25 -16.26 0.11
C LYS A 6 -7.14 -15.52 -0.62
N LEU A 7 -7.39 -15.12 -1.87
CA LEU A 7 -6.37 -14.44 -2.66
C LEU A 7 -6.34 -12.95 -2.31
N GLN A 8 -5.20 -12.49 -1.81
CA GLN A 8 -4.95 -11.07 -1.54
C GLN A 8 -4.23 -10.45 -2.74
N ILE A 9 -4.84 -9.44 -3.36
CA ILE A 9 -4.14 -8.62 -4.36
C ILE A 9 -3.59 -7.40 -3.62
N ALA A 10 -2.29 -7.44 -3.34
CA ALA A 10 -1.56 -6.36 -2.68
C ALA A 10 -1.13 -5.31 -3.70
N TYR A 11 -1.30 -4.03 -3.34
CA TYR A 11 -0.90 -2.92 -4.17
C TYR A 11 -0.14 -1.88 -3.35
N ASP A 12 1.12 -1.66 -3.73
CA ASP A 12 2.05 -0.73 -3.12
C ASP A 12 1.80 0.71 -3.60
N MET A 13 1.55 1.60 -2.63
CA MET A 13 1.47 3.03 -2.85
C MET A 13 2.44 3.78 -1.95
N THR A 14 3.72 3.83 -2.33
CA THR A 14 4.66 4.84 -1.81
C THR A 14 4.17 6.23 -2.21
N SER A 15 3.33 6.84 -1.39
CA SER A 15 3.10 8.29 -1.26
C SER A 15 3.19 9.11 -2.55
N HIS A 16 2.53 8.67 -3.62
CA HIS A 16 2.53 9.38 -4.90
C HIS A 16 1.86 10.77 -4.78
N HIS A 17 1.05 10.95 -3.73
CA HIS A 17 0.47 12.23 -3.35
C HIS A 17 1.46 13.21 -2.72
N ALA A 18 2.42 12.72 -1.93
CA ALA A 18 3.38 13.58 -1.25
C ALA A 18 4.53 14.06 -2.16
N LEU A 19 4.73 13.38 -3.30
CA LEU A 19 5.80 13.65 -4.25
C LEU A 19 5.33 14.35 -5.55
N GLY A 20 4.09 14.86 -5.58
CA GLY A 20 3.64 15.75 -6.65
C GLY A 20 3.37 15.09 -8.02
N TRP A 21 3.27 13.76 -8.11
CA TRP A 21 3.03 13.06 -9.39
C TRP A 21 1.58 12.56 -9.53
N ARG A 22 0.87 13.19 -10.48
CA ARG A 22 -0.45 12.89 -11.08
C ARG A 22 -1.30 11.79 -10.39
N PHE A 23 -2.26 12.26 -9.59
CA PHE A 23 -3.48 11.56 -9.13
C PHE A 23 -4.03 10.54 -10.15
N LEU A 24 -4.04 10.89 -11.44
CA LEU A 24 -4.58 10.07 -12.53
C LEU A 24 -3.91 8.70 -12.72
N HIS A 25 -2.63 8.53 -12.39
CA HIS A 25 -1.94 7.23 -12.55
C HIS A 25 -2.30 6.23 -11.45
N VAL A 26 -2.52 6.72 -10.24
CA VAL A 26 -2.97 5.94 -9.08
C VAL A 26 -4.36 5.38 -9.33
N GLN A 27 -5.27 6.24 -9.82
CA GLN A 27 -6.64 5.88 -10.17
C GLN A 27 -6.72 4.73 -11.17
N LYS A 28 -5.86 4.75 -12.20
CA LYS A 28 -5.84 3.73 -13.26
C LYS A 28 -5.39 2.36 -12.76
N ARG A 29 -4.33 2.31 -11.94
CA ARG A 29 -3.81 1.05 -11.40
C ARG A 29 -4.74 0.44 -10.36
N LEU A 30 -5.33 1.28 -9.51
CA LEU A 30 -6.29 0.85 -8.50
C LEU A 30 -7.59 0.33 -9.13
N GLY A 31 -8.14 1.06 -10.11
CA GLY A 31 -9.31 0.59 -10.87
C GLY A 31 -9.07 -0.78 -11.54
N LEU A 32 -7.88 -1.00 -12.10
CA LEU A 32 -7.51 -2.29 -12.69
C LEU A 32 -7.50 -3.41 -11.65
N ALA A 33 -6.93 -3.17 -10.45
CA ALA A 33 -6.93 -4.15 -9.37
C ALA A 33 -8.35 -4.58 -8.99
N PHE A 34 -9.28 -3.65 -8.85
CA PHE A 34 -10.69 -3.96 -8.56
C PHE A 34 -11.38 -4.74 -9.69
N VAL A 35 -11.14 -4.39 -10.96
CA VAL A 35 -11.69 -5.12 -12.12
C VAL A 35 -11.18 -6.56 -12.17
N LEU A 36 -9.87 -6.76 -11.99
CA LEU A 36 -9.26 -8.10 -11.99
C LEU A 36 -9.79 -8.93 -10.83
N THR A 37 -9.90 -8.32 -9.65
CA THR A 37 -10.47 -8.97 -8.47
C THR A 37 -11.91 -9.36 -8.71
N ARG A 38 -12.71 -8.50 -9.35
CA ARG A 38 -14.09 -8.82 -9.70
C ARG A 38 -14.18 -10.04 -10.62
N ARG A 39 -13.36 -10.10 -11.67
CA ARG A 39 -13.32 -11.28 -12.55
C ARG A 39 -12.94 -12.56 -11.79
N LYS A 40 -12.01 -12.47 -10.83
CA LYS A 40 -11.66 -13.63 -9.97
C LYS A 40 -12.81 -14.04 -9.04
N LYS A 41 -13.57 -13.07 -8.52
CA LYS A 41 -14.78 -13.35 -7.74
C LYS A 41 -15.85 -14.04 -8.60
N ASP A 42 -16.03 -13.61 -9.84
CA ASP A 42 -17.02 -14.18 -10.76
C ASP A 42 -16.72 -15.66 -11.12
N ILE A 43 -15.45 -16.08 -11.06
CA ILE A 43 -15.05 -17.50 -11.19
C ILE A 43 -15.07 -18.28 -9.86
N GLY A 44 -15.67 -17.73 -8.81
CA GLY A 44 -15.85 -18.40 -7.51
C GLY A 44 -14.66 -18.35 -6.56
N THR A 45 -13.67 -17.48 -6.80
CA THR A 45 -12.54 -17.30 -5.88
C THR A 45 -12.89 -16.30 -4.78
N ASP A 46 -12.62 -16.63 -3.52
CA ASP A 46 -12.66 -15.64 -2.43
C ASP A 46 -11.45 -14.71 -2.52
N VAL A 47 -11.72 -13.43 -2.70
CA VAL A 47 -10.72 -12.44 -3.04
C VAL A 47 -10.93 -11.14 -2.28
N THR A 48 -9.82 -10.48 -1.93
CA THR A 48 -9.84 -9.17 -1.26
C THR A 48 -8.71 -8.32 -1.80
N VAL A 49 -9.01 -7.03 -2.04
CA VAL A 49 -7.98 -6.05 -2.42
C VAL A 49 -7.30 -5.54 -1.15
N VAL A 50 -5.97 -5.60 -1.11
CA VAL A 50 -5.15 -5.06 -0.03
C VAL A 50 -4.41 -3.84 -0.56
N CYS A 51 -4.68 -2.69 0.02
CA CYS A 51 -4.03 -1.42 -0.34
C CYS A 51 -2.94 -1.12 0.69
N ASP A 52 -1.69 -1.23 0.28
CA ASP A 52 -0.54 -0.97 1.13
C ASP A 52 -0.21 0.53 1.11
N LEU A 53 -0.30 1.17 2.26
CA LEU A 53 0.01 2.58 2.45
C LEU A 53 1.29 2.75 3.27
N TRP A 54 2.28 3.42 2.68
CA TRP A 54 3.55 3.74 3.33
C TRP A 54 3.48 5.09 4.02
N ASP A 55 3.07 5.05 5.28
CA ASP A 55 2.95 6.22 6.13
C ASP A 55 4.30 6.77 6.60
N ARG A 56 5.36 5.93 6.67
CA ARG A 56 6.71 6.38 7.07
C ARG A 56 7.61 6.80 5.92
N ALA A 57 7.08 6.85 4.69
CA ALA A 57 7.82 7.33 3.53
C ALA A 57 8.34 8.76 3.73
N LYS A 58 9.37 9.13 2.93
CA LYS A 58 10.04 10.43 3.05
C LYS A 58 9.04 11.58 2.85
N GLY A 59 8.88 12.42 3.86
CA GLY A 59 8.06 13.63 3.80
C GLY A 59 8.92 14.85 3.55
N GLU A 60 9.39 15.48 4.63
CA GLU A 60 10.16 16.72 4.57
C GLU A 60 11.60 16.51 5.04
N GLN A 61 12.53 17.27 4.46
CA GLN A 61 13.92 17.32 4.90
C GLN A 61 14.16 18.64 5.63
N ILE A 62 14.76 18.56 6.82
CA ILE A 62 15.12 19.72 7.63
C ILE A 62 16.61 19.59 7.96
N VAL A 63 17.39 20.64 7.75
CA VAL A 63 18.81 20.68 8.13
C VAL A 63 18.93 21.42 9.45
N ILE A 64 19.43 20.75 10.49
CA ILE A 64 19.73 21.34 11.80
C ILE A 64 21.19 21.04 12.10
N ASN A 65 22.00 22.08 12.39
CA ASN A 65 23.44 21.94 12.72
C ASN A 65 24.23 21.10 11.70
N ASN A 66 24.01 21.33 10.40
CA ASN A 66 24.65 20.58 9.31
C ASN A 66 24.28 19.07 9.24
N ILE A 67 23.28 18.63 10.01
CA ILE A 67 22.75 17.27 9.97
C ILE A 67 21.40 17.31 9.25
N THR A 68 21.25 16.49 8.22
CA THR A 68 20.00 16.36 7.45
C THR A 68 19.07 15.39 8.18
N TYR A 69 18.01 15.94 8.76
CA TYR A 69 16.91 15.18 9.34
C TYR A 69 15.81 14.98 8.29
N GLN A 70 15.25 13.78 8.26
CA GLN A 70 14.14 13.45 7.37
C GLN A 70 12.92 13.10 8.20
N ARG A 71 11.85 13.89 8.07
CA ARG A 71 10.56 13.63 8.72
C ARG A 71 9.69 12.80 7.81
N SER A 72 9.01 11.81 8.37
CA SER A 72 8.10 10.98 7.60
C SER A 72 6.79 11.70 7.28
N LEU A 73 5.98 11.13 6.38
CA LEU A 73 4.65 11.68 6.07
C LEU A 73 3.67 11.59 7.24
N ARG A 74 3.81 10.57 8.07
CA ARG A 74 3.12 10.50 9.36
C ARG A 74 3.54 11.66 10.27
N ASP A 75 4.83 11.93 10.39
CA ASP A 75 5.35 12.96 11.31
C ASP A 75 5.06 14.39 10.87
N THR A 76 4.81 14.58 9.57
CA THR A 76 4.47 15.89 8.97
C THR A 76 2.96 16.12 8.91
N GLY A 77 2.13 15.14 9.28
CA GLY A 77 0.67 15.23 9.21
C GLY A 77 0.10 15.13 7.78
N LYS A 78 0.95 15.15 6.75
CA LYS A 78 0.54 15.05 5.34
C LYS A 78 -0.15 13.72 5.03
N PHE A 79 0.22 12.65 5.72
CA PHE A 79 -0.46 11.36 5.56
C PHE A 79 -1.95 11.45 5.93
N GLN A 80 -2.26 12.11 7.05
CA GLN A 80 -3.62 12.28 7.56
C GLN A 80 -4.46 13.21 6.68
N GLU A 81 -3.83 14.17 6.01
CA GLU A 81 -4.50 15.08 5.08
C GLU A 81 -5.11 14.36 3.88
N PHE A 82 -4.37 13.42 3.28
CA PHE A 82 -4.81 12.72 2.06
C PHE A 82 -5.58 11.42 2.31
N LEU A 83 -5.53 10.88 3.54
CA LEU A 83 -6.17 9.62 3.88
C LEU A 83 -7.70 9.62 3.62
N PRO A 84 -8.47 10.68 3.97
CA PRO A 84 -9.92 10.72 3.73
C PRO A 84 -10.28 10.56 2.25
N ASP A 85 -9.68 11.36 1.37
CA ASP A 85 -9.93 11.30 -0.07
C ASP A 85 -9.63 9.91 -0.64
N TYR A 86 -8.56 9.28 -0.13
CA TYR A 86 -8.19 7.93 -0.52
C TYR A 86 -9.22 6.88 -0.05
N THR A 87 -9.69 7.00 1.19
CA THR A 87 -10.73 6.09 1.71
C THR A 87 -12.05 6.24 0.97
N GLU A 88 -12.42 7.47 0.59
CA GLU A 88 -13.62 7.73 -0.22
C GLU A 88 -13.50 7.07 -1.58
N LEU A 89 -12.35 7.22 -2.23
CA LEU A 89 -12.08 6.58 -3.52
C LEU A 89 -12.21 5.05 -3.46
N LEU A 90 -11.61 4.44 -2.44
CA LEU A 90 -11.69 3.00 -2.23
C LEU A 90 -13.13 2.56 -1.98
N ALA A 91 -13.91 3.33 -1.21
CA ALA A 91 -15.33 3.06 -1.00
C ALA A 91 -16.11 3.10 -2.33
N ILE A 92 -15.85 4.10 -3.19
CA ILE A 92 -16.47 4.20 -4.53
C ILE A 92 -16.14 2.96 -5.37
N LEU A 93 -14.88 2.54 -5.43
CA LEU A 93 -14.46 1.36 -6.19
C LEU A 93 -15.05 0.07 -5.62
N SER A 94 -15.02 -0.07 -4.30
CA SER A 94 -15.61 -1.19 -3.56
C SER A 94 -17.09 -1.36 -3.87
N ASN A 95 -17.85 -0.27 -3.81
CA ASN A 95 -19.28 -0.25 -4.11
C ASN A 95 -19.55 -0.55 -5.59
N ARG A 96 -18.76 0.04 -6.50
CA ARG A 96 -18.93 -0.14 -7.94
C ARG A 96 -18.70 -1.58 -8.39
N TYR A 97 -17.68 -2.24 -7.86
CA TYR A 97 -17.30 -3.59 -8.29
C TYR A 97 -17.82 -4.69 -7.35
N GLY A 98 -18.36 -4.35 -6.18
CA GLY A 98 -18.84 -5.31 -5.18
C GLY A 98 -17.70 -6.16 -4.61
N ILE A 99 -16.55 -5.53 -4.35
CA ILE A 99 -15.31 -6.18 -3.90
C ILE A 99 -14.87 -5.59 -2.57
N THR A 100 -14.64 -6.44 -1.57
CA THR A 100 -14.10 -6.03 -0.28
C THR A 100 -12.65 -5.60 -0.42
N HIS A 101 -12.31 -4.53 0.28
CA HIS A 101 -10.94 -4.02 0.36
C HIS A 101 -10.52 -3.81 1.81
N ARG A 102 -9.22 -3.79 2.05
CA ARG A 102 -8.62 -3.36 3.32
C ARG A 102 -7.39 -2.50 3.06
N ILE A 103 -7.13 -1.58 3.98
CA ILE A 103 -5.88 -0.83 4.03
C ILE A 103 -4.93 -1.57 4.95
N ARG A 104 -3.66 -1.68 4.56
CA ARG A 104 -2.58 -2.21 5.38
C ARG A 104 -1.47 -1.16 5.44
N LEU A 105 -1.01 -0.85 6.64
CA LEU A 105 0.08 0.11 6.85
C LEU A 105 1.43 -0.60 6.81
N GLU A 106 2.50 0.19 6.63
CA GLU A 106 3.88 -0.31 6.60
C GLU A 106 4.22 -1.20 7.80
N GLU A 107 3.81 -0.81 9.01
CA GLU A 107 4.08 -1.60 10.22
C GLU A 107 3.42 -2.99 10.17
N GLU A 108 2.19 -3.08 9.67
CA GLU A 108 1.48 -4.35 9.52
C GLU A 108 2.08 -5.19 8.37
N PHE A 109 2.52 -4.55 7.29
CA PHE A 109 3.25 -5.22 6.22
C PHE A 109 4.55 -5.86 6.74
N LEU A 110 5.36 -5.12 7.49
CA LEU A 110 6.62 -5.62 8.04
C LEU A 110 6.44 -6.74 9.08
N LYS A 111 5.28 -6.78 9.75
CA LYS A 111 4.89 -7.86 10.67
C LYS A 111 4.26 -9.07 9.97
N SER A 112 4.03 -9.01 8.66
CA SER A 112 3.44 -10.12 7.92
C SER A 112 4.41 -11.32 7.89
N ASP A 113 3.86 -12.52 8.04
CA ASP A 113 4.65 -13.75 8.09
C ASP A 113 5.54 -13.90 6.84
N GLY A 114 6.80 -14.26 7.07
CA GLY A 114 7.80 -14.44 6.01
C GLY A 114 8.51 -13.16 5.54
N VAL A 115 7.92 -11.96 5.74
CA VAL A 115 8.54 -10.69 5.27
C VAL A 115 9.89 -10.44 5.95
N GLY A 116 9.98 -10.64 7.26
CA GLY A 116 11.25 -10.48 7.99
C GLY A 116 12.34 -11.47 7.54
N GLY A 117 11.95 -12.67 7.11
CA GLY A 117 12.87 -13.68 6.57
C GLY A 117 13.43 -13.24 5.21
N ILE A 118 12.55 -12.79 4.31
CA ILE A 118 12.94 -12.29 2.98
C ILE A 118 13.87 -11.07 3.10
N ILE A 119 13.55 -10.11 3.99
CA ILE A 119 14.40 -8.94 4.22
C ILE A 119 15.80 -9.38 4.68
N ARG A 120 15.86 -10.34 5.61
CA ARG A 120 17.14 -10.88 6.09
C ARG A 120 17.95 -11.51 4.95
N GLU A 121 17.32 -12.33 4.11
CA GLU A 121 17.97 -12.95 2.97
C GLU A 121 18.56 -11.92 2.01
N ILE A 122 17.80 -10.85 1.70
CA ILE A 122 18.27 -9.77 0.84
C ILE A 122 19.47 -9.04 1.47
N VAL A 123 19.41 -8.71 2.76
CA VAL A 123 20.50 -8.01 3.47
C VAL A 123 21.77 -8.85 3.53
N VAL A 124 21.65 -10.15 3.80
CA VAL A 124 22.80 -11.07 3.81
C VAL A 124 23.40 -11.17 2.41
N ALA A 125 22.57 -11.39 1.39
CA ALA A 125 23.03 -11.49 0.00
C ALA A 125 23.69 -10.20 -0.53
N SER A 126 23.34 -9.03 0.01
CA SER A 126 23.92 -7.74 -0.37
C SER A 126 25.13 -7.33 0.48
N SER A 127 25.44 -8.07 1.55
CA SER A 127 26.66 -7.89 2.36
C SER A 127 27.84 -8.72 1.84
N ASP A 128 27.56 -9.74 1.01
CA ASP A 128 28.55 -10.61 0.37
C ASP A 128 28.92 -10.17 -1.06
N ALA A 129 28.44 -9.00 -1.51
CA ALA A 129 28.73 -8.39 -2.81
C ALA A 129 29.61 -7.15 -2.68
#